data_AF-A0A9X4QYI6-F1
#
_entry.id   AF-A0A9X4QYI6-F1
#
_cell.length_a   1.000
_cell.length_b   1.000
_cell.length_c   1.000
_cell.angle_alpha   90.00
_cell.angle_beta   90.00
_cell.angle_gamma   90.00
#
_symmetry.space_group_name_H-M   'P 1'
#
loop_
_entity.id
_entity.type
_entity.pdbx_description
1 polymer ?
#
loop_
_entity_poly.entity_id
_entity_poly.type
_entity_poly.pdbx_seq_one_letter_code
_entity_poly.pdbx_strand_id
1 'polypeptide(L)'
;MYNKGLIDSDELTKETKRLYKSKDWHTLRHMALERDNHLCQMCLRKHRYTDAELVHHMIYVKSDFQKALDLDNLMCVCSKCHNRIHAKDEEEVFTTENVERKVRTIKL
;
A
#
# COMPACT_ATOMS: atom_id res chain seq x y z
N MET A 1 -7.47 10.00 15.37
CA MET A 1 -6.57 11.10 14.94
C MET A 1 -6.27 10.90 13.46
N TYR A 2 -6.51 11.92 12.63
CA TYR A 2 -6.18 11.88 11.19
C TYR A 2 -4.68 12.13 11.05
N ASN A 3 -3.90 11.11 10.71
CA ASN A 3 -2.47 11.28 10.47
C ASN A 3 -2.28 11.92 9.09
N LYS A 4 -2.24 13.25 9.08
CA LYS A 4 -2.18 14.12 7.89
C LYS A 4 -1.01 13.84 6.92
N GLY A 5 -0.03 13.02 7.32
CA GLY A 5 1.19 12.75 6.54
C GLY A 5 1.26 11.40 5.83
N LEU A 6 0.23 10.54 5.93
CA LEU A 6 0.29 9.13 5.47
C LEU A 6 -0.92 8.71 4.62
N ILE A 7 -1.74 9.67 4.21
CA ILE A 7 -2.73 9.44 3.16
C ILE A 7 -1.94 9.60 1.86
N ASP A 8 -2.02 8.61 0.96
CA ASP A 8 -1.44 8.69 -0.39
C ASP A 8 -1.69 10.10 -0.93
N SER A 9 -0.63 10.72 -1.47
CA SER A 9 -0.47 12.15 -1.77
C SER A 9 -1.44 12.75 -2.80
N ASP A 10 -2.70 12.32 -2.77
CA ASP A 10 -3.81 12.85 -3.51
C ASP A 10 -4.19 14.21 -2.92
N GLU A 11 -4.15 15.24 -3.75
CA GLU A 11 -4.78 16.52 -3.41
C GLU A 11 -6.21 16.23 -2.93
N LEU A 12 -6.45 16.52 -1.66
CA LEU A 12 -7.54 15.93 -0.90
C LEU A 12 -8.88 16.56 -1.33
N THR A 13 -9.49 16.02 -2.39
CA THR A 13 -10.82 16.45 -2.86
C THR A 13 -11.87 16.26 -1.77
N LYS A 14 -13.02 16.94 -1.88
CA LYS A 14 -14.13 16.74 -0.95
C LYS A 14 -14.59 15.28 -0.92
N GLU A 15 -14.50 14.59 -2.04
CA GLU A 15 -14.90 13.20 -2.20
C GLU A 15 -13.93 12.23 -1.54
N THR A 16 -12.64 12.37 -1.83
CA THR A 16 -11.57 11.61 -1.18
C THR A 16 -11.59 11.79 0.34
N LYS A 17 -11.87 13.02 0.82
CA LYS A 17 -12.10 13.29 2.25
C LYS A 17 -13.29 12.53 2.83
N ARG A 18 -14.39 12.37 2.09
CA ARG A 18 -15.55 11.61 2.57
C ARG A 18 -15.26 10.11 2.61
N LEU A 19 -14.59 9.60 1.58
CA LEU A 19 -14.14 8.21 1.52
C LEU A 19 -13.31 7.86 2.76
N TYR A 20 -12.25 8.60 3.06
CA TYR A 20 -11.37 8.31 4.20
C TYR A 20 -12.04 8.47 5.58
N LYS A 21 -13.25 9.05 5.63
CA LYS A 21 -14.09 9.16 6.83
C LYS A 21 -15.24 8.14 6.86
N SER A 22 -15.44 7.41 5.77
CA SER A 22 -16.56 6.49 5.61
C SER A 22 -16.34 5.24 6.47
N LYS A 23 -17.45 4.63 6.91
CA LYS A 23 -17.40 3.33 7.60
C LYS A 23 -16.82 2.25 6.70
N ASP A 24 -17.14 2.29 5.41
CA ASP A 24 -16.69 1.30 4.43
C ASP A 24 -15.16 1.30 4.34
N TRP A 25 -14.54 2.49 4.26
CA TRP A 25 -13.07 2.60 4.31
C TRP A 25 -12.49 2.03 5.60
N HIS A 26 -13.08 2.36 6.76
CA HIS A 26 -12.58 1.84 8.03
C HIS A 26 -12.66 0.31 8.10
N THR A 27 -13.79 -0.27 7.68
CA THR A 27 -13.99 -1.72 7.62
C THR A 27 -12.98 -2.38 6.67
N LEU A 28 -12.85 -1.84 5.45
CA LEU A 28 -11.94 -2.38 4.44
C LEU A 28 -10.47 -2.29 4.88
N ARG A 29 -10.08 -1.17 5.50
CA ARG A 29 -8.75 -0.98 6.08
C ARG A 29 -8.47 -2.03 7.17
N HIS A 30 -9.45 -2.33 8.02
CA HIS A 30 -9.31 -3.40 9.02
C HIS A 30 -9.16 -4.77 8.36
N MET A 31 -9.97 -5.08 7.34
CA MET A 31 -9.85 -6.33 6.59
C MET A 31 -8.46 -6.50 5.94
N ALA A 32 -7.90 -5.43 5.38
CA ALA A 32 -6.55 -5.44 4.81
C ALA A 32 -5.49 -5.75 5.88
N LEU A 33 -5.57 -5.12 7.05
CA LEU A 33 -4.65 -5.38 8.16
C LEU A 33 -4.71 -6.82 8.65
N GLU A 34 -5.92 -7.37 8.82
CA GLU A 34 -6.10 -8.77 9.22
C GLU A 34 -5.56 -9.74 8.16
N ARG A 35 -5.89 -9.52 6.87
CA ARG A 35 -5.38 -10.33 5.74
C ARG A 35 -3.85 -10.35 5.73
N ASP A 36 -3.24 -9.19 5.97
CA ASP A 36 -1.79 -8.99 5.89
C ASP A 36 -1.07 -9.35 7.21
N ASN A 37 -1.79 -9.88 8.21
CA ASN A 37 -1.29 -10.19 9.56
C ASN A 37 -0.61 -8.99 10.24
N HIS A 38 -1.08 -7.78 9.95
CA HIS A 38 -0.48 -6.51 10.42
C HIS A 38 0.99 -6.35 10.01
N LEU A 39 1.46 -7.05 8.97
CA LEU A 39 2.83 -6.96 8.48
C LEU A 39 2.94 -6.14 7.20
N CYS A 40 4.08 -5.47 7.05
CA CYS A 40 4.48 -4.82 5.82
C CYS A 40 4.74 -5.87 4.73
N GLN A 41 3.88 -5.89 3.71
CA GLN A 41 3.93 -6.90 2.65
C GLN A 41 5.18 -6.79 1.78
N MET A 42 5.70 -5.57 1.57
CA MET A 42 6.97 -5.37 0.86
C MET A 42 8.17 -5.93 1.64
N CYS A 43 8.21 -5.74 2.97
CA CYS A 43 9.26 -6.31 3.80
C CYS A 43 9.14 -7.84 3.84
N LEU A 44 7.92 -8.36 3.97
CA LEU A 44 7.65 -9.79 4.03
C LEU A 44 8.11 -10.52 2.76
N ARG A 45 7.89 -9.92 1.58
CA ARG A 45 8.41 -10.43 0.29
C ARG A 45 9.93 -10.58 0.26
N LYS A 46 10.65 -9.86 1.12
CA LYS A 46 12.12 -9.92 1.30
C LYS A 46 12.53 -10.69 2.56
N HIS A 47 11.63 -11.50 3.12
CA HIS A 47 11.84 -12.27 4.36
C HIS A 47 12.17 -11.41 5.58
N ARG A 48 11.62 -10.18 5.63
CA ARG A 48 11.75 -9.27 6.77
C ARG A 48 10.39 -9.09 7.42
N TYR A 49 10.28 -9.42 8.70
CA TYR A 49 9.08 -9.18 9.50
C TYR A 49 9.14 -7.76 10.04
N THR A 50 8.24 -6.91 9.58
CA THR A 50 8.15 -5.51 9.99
C THR A 50 6.68 -5.17 10.06
N ASP A 51 6.25 -4.55 11.15
CA ASP A 51 4.86 -4.17 11.34
C ASP A 51 4.42 -3.17 10.25
N ALA A 52 3.16 -3.29 9.84
CA ALA A 52 2.53 -2.30 9.00
C ALA A 52 2.11 -1.09 9.84
N GLU A 53 2.39 0.10 9.34
CA GLU A 53 1.98 1.35 9.97
C GLU A 53 0.79 1.97 9.24
N LEU A 54 0.60 1.59 7.98
CA LEU A 54 -0.42 2.13 7.09
C LEU A 54 -0.86 1.13 6.02
N VAL A 55 -2.00 1.45 5.39
CA VAL A 55 -2.56 0.73 4.25
C VAL A 55 -2.49 1.66 3.05
N HIS A 56 -1.91 1.16 1.97
CA HIS A 56 -1.60 1.91 0.75
C HIS A 56 -2.45 1.39 -0.41
N HIS A 57 -2.94 2.29 -1.26
CA HIS A 57 -3.66 1.96 -2.49
C HIS A 57 -2.68 1.72 -3.64
N MET A 58 -2.60 0.50 -4.17
CA MET A 58 -1.75 0.14 -5.32
C MET A 58 -2.20 0.77 -6.64
N ILE A 59 -3.43 1.27 -6.70
CA ILE A 59 -3.95 2.15 -7.74
C ILE A 59 -4.53 3.33 -6.99
N TYR A 60 -3.87 4.48 -7.12
CA TYR A 60 -4.25 5.68 -6.39
C TYR A 60 -5.72 6.06 -6.60
N VAL A 61 -6.34 6.55 -5.53
CA VAL A 61 -7.75 6.97 -5.54
C VAL A 61 -7.98 8.10 -6.55
N LYS A 62 -7.00 9.00 -6.76
CA LYS A 62 -7.08 10.03 -7.82
C LYS A 62 -7.06 9.45 -9.23
N SER A 63 -6.44 8.29 -9.44
CA SER A 63 -6.30 7.66 -10.75
C SER A 63 -7.54 6.84 -11.10
N ASP A 64 -8.09 6.10 -10.13
CA ASP A 64 -9.31 5.33 -10.29
C ASP A 64 -10.10 5.24 -8.98
N PHE A 65 -11.08 6.13 -8.84
CA PHE A 65 -11.93 6.17 -7.64
C PHE A 65 -12.78 4.90 -7.47
N GLN A 66 -13.08 4.17 -8.55
CA GLN A 66 -13.91 2.95 -8.45
C GLN A 66 -13.19 1.83 -7.69
N LYS A 67 -11.86 1.86 -7.66
CA LYS A 67 -11.01 0.90 -6.92
C LYS A 67 -10.69 1.32 -5.50
N ALA A 68 -11.24 2.45 -5.04
CA ALA A 68 -10.92 2.99 -3.72
C ALA A 68 -11.39 2.10 -2.56
N LEU A 69 -12.43 1.28 -2.81
CA LEU A 69 -13.00 0.31 -1.87
C LEU A 69 -12.78 -1.15 -2.31
N ASP A 70 -11.78 -1.41 -3.14
CA ASP A 70 -11.37 -2.75 -3.52
C ASP A 70 -10.28 -3.26 -2.56
N LEU A 71 -10.52 -4.39 -1.90
CA LEU A 71 -9.55 -4.98 -0.96
C LEU A 71 -8.26 -5.40 -1.67
N ASP A 72 -8.37 -5.87 -2.91
CA ASP A 72 -7.23 -6.33 -3.71
C ASP A 72 -6.41 -5.15 -4.22
N ASN A 73 -6.93 -3.93 -4.14
CA ASN A 73 -6.20 -2.70 -4.41
C ASN A 73 -5.41 -2.18 -3.19
N LEU A 74 -5.49 -2.84 -2.02
CA LEU A 74 -4.83 -2.41 -0.80
C LEU A 74 -3.62 -3.26 -0.44
N MET A 75 -2.58 -2.63 0.09
CA MET A 75 -1.40 -3.29 0.66
C MET A 75 -1.00 -2.67 1.99
N CYS A 76 -0.80 -3.48 3.03
CA CYS A 76 -0.23 -3.01 4.29
C CYS A 76 1.28 -2.82 4.17
N VAL A 77 1.79 -1.65 4.58
CA VAL A 77 3.20 -1.28 4.47
C VAL A 77 3.70 -0.51 5.70
N CYS A 78 5.01 -0.55 5.95
CA CYS A 78 5.65 0.35 6.91
C CYS A 78 5.96 1.71 6.26
N SER A 79 6.18 2.75 7.06
CA SER A 79 6.45 4.12 6.57
C SER A 79 7.62 4.18 5.59
N LYS A 80 8.68 3.38 5.82
CA LYS A 80 9.83 3.33 4.90
C LYS A 80 9.45 2.78 3.51
N CYS A 81 8.61 1.76 3.46
CA CYS A 81 8.17 1.17 2.19
C CYS A 81 7.18 2.09 1.49
N HIS A 82 6.28 2.73 2.24
CA HIS A 82 5.36 3.74 1.71
C HIS A 82 6.08 4.91 1.05
N ASN A 83 7.04 5.53 1.75
CA ASN A 83 7.84 6.61 1.20
C ASN A 83 8.61 6.19 -0.05
N ARG A 84 9.06 4.93 -0.12
CA ARG A 84 9.75 4.41 -1.30
C ARG A 84 8.80 4.26 -2.50
N ILE A 85 7.54 3.88 -2.26
CA ILE A 85 6.50 3.82 -3.30
C ILE A 85 6.13 5.22 -3.79
N HIS A 86 6.10 6.23 -2.92
CA HIS A 86 5.85 7.61 -3.38
C HIS A 86 7.07 8.25 -4.07
N ALA A 87 8.28 7.82 -3.73
CA ALA A 87 9.52 8.36 -4.29
C ALA A 87 9.94 7.75 -5.64
N LYS A 88 9.37 6.60 -6.00
CA LYS A 88 9.62 5.86 -7.24
C LYS A 88 8.28 5.50 -7.84
N ASP A 89 8.03 5.65 -9.13
CA ASP A 89 6.76 5.19 -9.70
C ASP A 89 6.51 3.71 -9.34
N GLU A 90 5.29 3.37 -8.92
CA GLU A 90 4.91 2.03 -8.42
C GLU A 90 5.37 0.91 -9.36
N GLU A 91 5.22 1.13 -10.66
CA GLU A 91 5.63 0.19 -11.70
C GLU A 91 7.13 -0.09 -11.63
N GLU A 92 7.98 0.90 -11.36
CA GLU A 92 9.43 0.73 -11.21
C GLU A 92 9.75 -0.10 -9.95
N VAL A 93 9.01 0.09 -8.85
CA VAL A 93 9.24 -0.62 -7.59
C VAL A 93 8.88 -2.11 -7.72
N PHE A 94 7.74 -2.42 -8.34
CA PHE A 94 7.31 -3.82 -8.51
C PHE A 94 8.06 -4.55 -9.64
N THR A 95 8.48 -3.84 -10.70
CA THR A 95 9.26 -4.44 -11.80
C THR A 95 10.70 -4.75 -11.37
N THR A 96 11.39 -3.83 -10.69
CA THR A 96 12.76 -4.06 -10.19
C THR A 96 12.81 -5.23 -9.21
N GLU A 97 11.81 -5.38 -8.34
CA GLU A 97 11.73 -6.50 -7.40
C GLU A 97 11.48 -7.85 -8.10
N ASN A 98 10.75 -7.88 -9.22
CA ASN A 98 10.56 -9.10 -10.02
C ASN A 98 11.83 -9.52 -10.76
N VAL A 99 12.66 -8.57 -11.20
CA VAL A 99 13.97 -8.85 -11.83
C VAL A 99 14.96 -9.42 -10.81
N GLU A 100 15.05 -8.86 -9.61
CA GLU A 100 15.95 -9.35 -8.54
C GLU A 100 15.69 -10.81 -8.15
N ARG A 101 14.43 -11.26 -8.17
CA ARG A 101 14.07 -12.67 -7.90
C ARG A 101 14.58 -13.61 -9.00
N LYS A 102 14.42 -13.25 -10.27
CA LYS A 102 14.90 -14.05 -11.42
C LYS A 102 16.43 -14.21 -11.40
N VAL A 103 17.17 -13.17 -11.02
CA VAL A 103 18.65 -13.21 -10.97
C VAL A 103 19.16 -14.13 -9.85
N ARG A 104 18.42 -14.27 -8.74
CA ARG A 104 18.83 -15.13 -7.61
C ARG A 104 18.54 -16.62 -7.82
N THR A 105 17.83 -17.02 -8.88
CA THR A 105 17.40 -18.42 -9.08
C THR A 105 18.39 -19.28 -9.88
N ILE A 106 19.61 -18.82 -10.17
CA ILE A 106 20.64 -19.63 -10.83
C ILE A 106 21.88 -19.70 -9.94
N LYS A 107 21.94 -20.75 -9.11
CA LYS A 107 23.17 -21.47 -8.74
C LYS A 107 22.78 -22.91 -8.39
N LEU A 108 22.77 -23.78 -9.40
CA LEU A 108 23.19 -25.17 -9.26
C LEU A 108 24.60 -25.26 -9.84
#